data_AF-A0A538LIB0-F1
#
_entry.id   AF-A0A538LIB0-F1
#
_cell.length_a   1.000
_cell.length_b   1.000
_cell.length_c   1.000
_cell.angle_alpha   90.00
_cell.angle_beta   90.00
_cell.angle_gamma   90.00
#
_symmetry.space_group_name_H-M   'P 1'
#
loop_
_entity.id
_entity.type
_entity.pdbx_description
1 polymer ?
#
loop_
_entity_poly.entity_id
_entity_poly.type
_entity_poly.pdbx_seq_one_letter_code
_entity_poly.pdbx_strand_id
1 'polypeptide(L)'
;MSQSPEELEEPQPPRGHVRVVYLGPVAPHWEVHSDFGDRALIEEFRQRTQARLVLLPPHDPQFRRNRERVVRDAERENLLLDWDLGIPEVDELDEQA
;
A
#
# COMPACT_ATOMS: atom_id res chain seq x y z
N MET A 1 -24.23 -7.21 -35.95
CA MET A 1 -24.17 -6.74 -34.56
C MET A 1 -22.72 -6.49 -34.24
N SER A 2 -22.24 -5.27 -34.47
CA SER A 2 -20.88 -4.86 -34.13
C SER A 2 -20.88 -4.54 -32.63
N GLN A 3 -20.15 -5.31 -31.83
CA GLN A 3 -19.87 -4.90 -30.46
C GLN A 3 -18.91 -3.71 -30.54
N SER A 4 -19.35 -2.56 -30.04
CA SER A 4 -18.56 -1.33 -29.97
C SER A 4 -17.47 -1.46 -28.88
N PRO A 5 -16.26 -0.88 -29.05
CA PRO A 5 -15.10 -1.21 -28.21
C PRO A 5 -15.03 -0.51 -26.84
N GLU A 6 -16.09 0.11 -26.33
CA GLU A 6 -16.01 0.99 -25.16
C GLU A 6 -17.26 0.86 -24.28
N GLU A 7 -17.49 -0.31 -23.69
CA GLU A 7 -18.05 -0.35 -22.34
C GLU A 7 -16.87 -0.11 -21.39
N LEU A 8 -16.53 1.16 -21.19
CA LEU A 8 -15.61 1.57 -20.14
C LEU A 8 -16.27 1.14 -18.82
N GLU A 9 -15.84 -0.01 -18.27
CA GLU A 9 -16.26 -0.43 -16.93
C GLU A 9 -16.01 0.74 -15.97
N GLU A 10 -17.08 1.26 -15.38
CA GLU A 10 -16.96 2.31 -14.37
C GLU A 10 -16.01 1.81 -13.28
N PRO A 11 -15.03 2.62 -12.84
CA PRO A 11 -14.06 2.18 -11.85
C PRO A 11 -14.79 1.76 -10.57
N GLN A 12 -14.64 0.49 -10.22
CA GLN A 12 -15.29 -0.07 -9.03
C GLN A 12 -14.75 0.62 -7.77
N PRO A 13 -15.60 0.90 -6.77
CA PRO A 13 -15.14 1.47 -5.52
C PRO A 13 -14.09 0.55 -4.86
N PRO A 14 -13.09 1.11 -4.15
CA PRO A 14 -12.09 0.31 -3.47
C PRO A 14 -12.72 -0.69 -2.49
N ARG A 15 -12.18 -1.91 -2.48
CA ARG A 15 -12.64 -3.02 -1.63
C ARG A 15 -12.14 -2.92 -0.19
N GLY A 16 -11.18 -2.04 0.06
CA GLY A 16 -10.59 -1.81 1.37
C GLY A 16 -9.47 -0.78 1.31
N HIS A 17 -8.95 -0.44 2.48
CA HIS A 17 -7.82 0.44 2.67
C HIS A 17 -6.83 -0.17 3.64
N VAL A 18 -5.55 -0.03 3.30
CA VAL A 18 -4.41 -0.53 4.07
C VAL A 18 -3.34 0.55 4.18
N ARG A 19 -2.79 0.74 5.38
CA ARG A 19 -1.62 1.60 5.62
C ARG A 19 -0.44 0.76 6.06
N VAL A 20 0.71 0.91 5.41
CA VAL A 20 1.98 0.27 5.79
C VAL A 20 2.84 1.30 6.52
N VAL A 21 3.07 1.08 7.81
CA VAL A 21 3.72 2.02 8.73
C VAL A 21 5.14 1.55 9.04
N TYR A 22 6.12 2.43 8.90
CA TYR A 22 7.50 2.17 9.30
C TYR A 22 7.65 2.35 10.81
N LEU A 23 7.97 1.26 11.52
CA LEU A 23 8.16 1.26 12.98
C LEU A 23 9.58 1.64 13.41
N GLY A 24 10.54 1.60 12.49
CA GLY A 24 11.94 1.93 12.76
C GLY A 24 12.95 0.84 12.40
N PRO A 25 14.21 0.99 12.84
CA PRO A 25 15.33 0.16 12.40
C PRO A 25 15.41 -1.21 13.06
N VAL A 26 14.48 -1.57 13.96
CA VAL A 26 14.43 -2.87 14.63
C VAL A 26 13.28 -3.68 14.07
N ALA A 27 13.51 -4.96 13.77
CA ALA A 27 12.47 -5.84 13.25
C ALA A 27 11.37 -6.11 14.31
N PRO A 28 10.09 -6.19 13.90
CA PRO A 28 9.59 -5.95 12.53
C PRO A 28 9.64 -4.47 12.16
N HIS A 29 10.25 -4.15 11.01
CA HIS A 29 10.39 -2.77 10.53
C HIS A 29 9.06 -2.12 10.14
N TRP A 30 8.03 -2.93 9.89
CA TRP A 30 6.78 -2.50 9.29
C TRP A 30 5.60 -3.07 10.05
N GLU A 31 4.59 -2.24 10.25
CA GLU A 31 3.26 -2.64 10.65
C GLU A 31 2.27 -2.39 9.52
N VAL A 32 1.19 -3.15 9.50
CA VAL A 32 0.10 -2.98 8.53
C VAL A 32 -1.16 -2.63 9.31
N HIS A 33 -1.83 -1.55 8.99
CA HIS A 33 -3.14 -1.19 9.53
C HIS A 33 -4.18 -1.21 8.43
N SER A 34 -5.45 -1.28 8.81
CA SER A 34 -6.56 -1.17 7.87
C SER A 34 -7.63 -0.31 8.48
N ASP A 35 -8.15 0.61 7.67
CA ASP A 35 -9.21 1.54 8.07
C ASP A 35 -10.59 0.93 7.75
N PHE A 36 -10.73 0.23 6.62
CA PHE A 36 -11.92 -0.53 6.23
C PHE A 36 -11.60 -1.64 5.21
N GLY A 37 -12.54 -2.57 5.01
CA GLY A 37 -12.48 -3.64 4.01
C GLY A 37 -12.95 -4.99 4.53
N ASP A 38 -13.07 -5.97 3.63
CA ASP A 38 -13.32 -7.36 4.03
C ASP A 38 -12.15 -7.93 4.83
N ARG A 39 -12.45 -8.53 5.99
CA ARG A 39 -11.42 -9.00 6.92
C ARG A 39 -10.52 -10.07 6.34
N ALA A 40 -11.06 -11.02 5.57
CA ALA A 40 -10.26 -12.12 5.02
C ALA A 40 -9.30 -11.59 3.96
N LEU A 41 -9.79 -10.73 3.07
CA LEU A 41 -8.97 -10.06 2.06
C LEU A 41 -7.83 -9.25 2.68
N ILE A 42 -8.13 -8.41 3.68
CA ILE A 42 -7.13 -7.57 4.34
C ILE A 42 -6.07 -8.42 5.07
N GLU A 43 -6.48 -9.52 5.70
CA GLU A 43 -5.57 -10.40 6.41
C GLU A 43 -4.63 -11.16 5.44
N GLU A 44 -5.14 -11.63 4.31
CA GLU A 44 -4.32 -12.23 3.26
C GLU A 44 -3.31 -11.23 2.68
N PHE A 45 -3.75 -10.00 2.40
CA PHE A 45 -2.88 -8.92 1.93
C PHE A 45 -1.78 -8.59 2.95
N ARG A 46 -2.14 -8.49 4.23
CA ARG A 46 -1.23 -8.26 5.35
C ARG A 46 -0.14 -9.34 5.41
N GLN A 47 -0.52 -10.62 5.36
CA GLN A 47 0.45 -11.72 5.44
C GLN A 47 1.46 -11.68 4.30
N ARG A 48 1.01 -11.44 3.05
CA ARG A 48 1.91 -11.32 1.90
C ARG A 48 2.80 -10.07 1.98
N THR A 49 2.29 -8.97 2.51
CA THR A 49 3.06 -7.73 2.72
C THR A 49 4.14 -7.94 3.78
N GLN A 50 3.79 -8.49 4.94
CA GLN A 50 4.76 -8.80 5.99
C GLN A 50 5.83 -9.78 5.52
N ALA A 51 5.46 -10.87 4.83
CA ALA A 51 6.42 -11.84 4.31
C ALA A 51 7.44 -11.21 3.35
N ARG A 52 7.06 -10.15 2.61
CA ARG A 52 7.97 -9.43 1.71
C ARG A 52 8.83 -8.40 2.42
N LEU A 53 8.37 -7.79 3.51
CA LEU A 53 9.00 -6.61 4.10
C LEU A 53 9.66 -6.85 5.46
N VAL A 54 9.38 -7.96 6.15
CA VAL A 54 9.76 -8.18 7.55
C VAL A 54 11.26 -7.98 7.85
N LEU A 55 12.14 -8.34 6.91
CA LEU A 55 13.60 -8.18 7.05
C LEU A 55 14.19 -7.01 6.25
N LEU A 56 13.36 -6.18 5.62
CA LEU A 56 13.80 -5.16 4.68
C LEU A 56 13.52 -3.76 5.22
N PRO A 57 14.52 -3.05 5.76
CA PRO A 57 14.36 -1.64 6.09
C PRO A 57 14.23 -0.77 4.82
N PRO A 58 13.76 0.48 4.92
CA PRO A 58 13.52 1.36 3.77
C PRO A 58 14.74 1.61 2.85
N HIS A 59 15.95 1.58 3.42
CA HIS A 59 17.20 1.83 2.69
C HIS A 59 17.77 0.59 1.98
N ASP A 60 17.16 -0.58 2.17
CA ASP A 60 17.61 -1.81 1.52
C ASP A 60 17.30 -1.78 0.01
N PRO A 61 18.23 -2.15 -0.88
CA PRO A 61 17.97 -2.18 -2.33
C PRO A 61 16.77 -3.05 -2.74
N GLN A 62 16.53 -4.16 -2.03
CA GLN A 62 15.42 -5.08 -2.29
C GLN A 62 14.08 -4.51 -1.84
N PHE A 63 14.06 -3.55 -0.89
CA PHE A 63 12.83 -2.90 -0.43
C PHE A 63 12.04 -2.30 -1.59
N ARG A 64 12.70 -1.57 -2.50
CA ARG A 64 12.02 -0.93 -3.65
C ARG A 64 11.26 -1.94 -4.51
N ARG A 65 11.89 -3.09 -4.81
CA ARG A 65 11.26 -4.16 -5.60
C ARG A 65 10.10 -4.81 -4.87
N ASN A 66 10.24 -5.04 -3.57
CA ASN A 66 9.18 -5.64 -2.77
C ASN A 66 8.02 -4.68 -2.55
N ARG A 67 8.30 -3.38 -2.40
CA ARG A 67 7.31 -2.30 -2.36
C ARG A 67 6.49 -2.25 -3.65
N GLU A 68 7.12 -2.30 -4.82
CA GLU A 68 6.41 -2.39 -6.11
C GLU A 68 5.51 -3.63 -6.17
N ARG A 69 5.98 -4.79 -5.68
CA ARG A 69 5.16 -6.00 -5.61
C ARG A 69 3.95 -5.83 -4.68
N VAL A 70 4.10 -5.14 -3.54
CA VAL A 70 2.99 -4.84 -2.62
C VAL A 70 1.98 -3.89 -3.28
N VAL A 71 2.45 -2.88 -4.02
CA VAL A 71 1.60 -1.98 -4.80
C VAL A 71 0.79 -2.77 -5.84
N ARG A 72 1.44 -3.67 -6.60
CA ARG A 72 0.74 -4.53 -7.58
C ARG A 72 -0.28 -5.48 -6.93
N ASP A 73 0.02 -6.00 -5.75
CA ASP A 73 -0.95 -6.80 -4.99
C ASP A 73 -2.18 -5.97 -4.60
N ALA A 74 -1.99 -4.71 -4.19
CA ALA A 74 -3.08 -3.81 -3.80
C ALA A 74 -3.94 -3.42 -5.00
N GLU A 75 -3.31 -3.04 -6.12
CA GLU A 75 -3.97 -2.76 -7.39
C GLU A 75 -4.83 -3.95 -7.85
N ARG A 76 -4.29 -5.17 -7.79
CA ARG A 76 -5.00 -6.40 -8.21
C ARG A 76 -6.24 -6.66 -7.36
N GLU A 77 -6.21 -6.30 -6.09
CA GLU A 77 -7.32 -6.51 -5.15
C GLU A 77 -8.25 -5.29 -5.02
N ASN A 78 -7.99 -4.22 -5.78
CA ASN A 78 -8.67 -2.93 -5.68
C ASN A 78 -8.65 -2.36 -4.25
N LEU A 79 -7.47 -2.39 -3.63
CA LEU A 79 -7.21 -1.82 -2.31
C LEU A 79 -6.57 -0.44 -2.43
N LEU A 80 -7.01 0.50 -1.60
CA LEU A 80 -6.24 1.71 -1.32
C LEU A 80 -5.03 1.33 -0.46
N LEU A 81 -3.86 1.89 -0.77
CA LEU A 81 -2.61 1.59 -0.11
C LEU A 81 -1.83 2.87 0.21
N ASP A 82 -1.64 3.13 1.50
CA ASP A 82 -0.83 4.24 2.00
C ASP A 82 0.48 3.75 2.62
N TRP A 83 1.49 4.62 2.58
CA TRP A 83 2.79 4.40 3.20
C TRP A 83 3.07 5.51 4.19
N ASP A 84 3.21 5.15 5.46
CA ASP A 84 3.65 6.07 6.50
C ASP A 84 5.09 5.72 6.87
N LEU A 85 6.03 6.60 6.50
CA LEU A 85 7.45 6.41 6.79
C LEU A 85 7.87 7.06 8.11
N GLY A 86 6.94 7.65 8.87
CA GLY A 86 7.24 8.37 10.12
C GLY A 86 8.08 9.64 9.91
N ILE A 87 8.19 10.12 8.68
CA ILE A 87 8.79 11.41 8.37
C ILE A 87 7.69 12.45 8.59
N PRO A 88 7.82 13.41 9.52
CA PRO A 88 6.86 14.50 9.61
C PRO A 88 6.76 15.11 8.22
N GLU A 89 5.54 15.21 7.68
CA GLU A 89 5.29 16.01 6.48
C GLU A 89 5.97 17.35 6.74
N VAL A 90 7.09 17.60 6.06
CA VAL A 90 7.75 18.90 6.16
C VAL A 90 6.72 19.88 5.64
N ASP A 91 6.16 20.62 6.58
CA ASP A 91 5.07 21.55 6.42
C ASP A 91 5.11 22.19 5.03
N GLU A 92 4.02 22.07 4.26
CA GLU A 92 3.71 22.92 3.10
C GLU A 92 3.60 24.43 3.49
N LEU A 93 4.14 24.84 4.64
CA LEU A 93 4.08 26.18 5.23
C LEU A 93 5.26 27.08 4.83
N ASP A 94 6.25 26.59 4.08
CA ASP A 94 7.45 27.37 3.73
C ASP A 94 7.41 28.05 2.34
N GLU A 95 6.27 28.05 1.62
CA GLU A 95 6.15 28.75 0.32
C GLU A 95 5.38 30.10 0.38
N GLN A 96 5.01 30.61 1.58
CA GLN A 96 4.24 31.85 1.71
C GLN A 96 4.87 32.94 2.60
N ALA A 97 6.21 32.94 2.77
CA ALA A 97 6.93 34.00 3.49
C ALA A 97 7.61 35.01 2.54
#